data_AF-A0A914NMQ9-F1
#
_entry.id   AF-A0A914NMQ9-F1
#
_cell.length_a   1.000
_cell.length_b   1.000
_cell.length_c   1.000
_cell.angle_alpha   90.00
_cell.angle_beta   90.00
_cell.angle_gamma   90.00
#
_symmetry.space_group_name_H-M   'P 1'
#
loop_
_entity.id
_entity.type
_entity.pdbx_description
1 polymer ?
#
loop_
_entity_poly.entity_id
_entity_poly.type
_entity_poly.pdbx_seq_one_letter_code
_entity_poly.pdbx_strand_id
1 'polypeptide(L)'
;HTAAGAEGTGQNFESPGSCLEEFYSVPFIECHGKGTCNYYATNHGFWLAVVGQQNQFRKPMPQTLKAGGLKDRISRCQVCQKSRQIWQ
;
A
#
# COMPACT_ATOMS: atom_id res chain seq x y z
N HIS A 1 2.22 6.62 -2.68
CA HIS A 1 1.88 6.38 -4.09
C HIS A 1 2.51 7.49 -4.91
N THR A 2 2.75 7.27 -6.19
CA THR A 2 3.25 8.32 -7.11
C THR A 2 2.51 8.25 -8.45
N ALA A 3 2.42 9.38 -9.15
CA ALA A 3 1.70 9.54 -10.41
C ALA A 3 2.50 10.44 -11.38
N ALA A 4 1.85 11.35 -12.11
CA ALA A 4 2.50 12.34 -12.98
C ALA A 4 3.69 13.04 -12.30
N GLY A 5 4.83 13.11 -13.00
CA GLY A 5 6.06 13.75 -12.49
C GLY A 5 6.76 13.02 -11.34
N ALA A 6 6.35 11.77 -11.03
CA ALA A 6 6.76 11.04 -9.82
C ALA A 6 6.34 11.72 -8.51
N GLU A 7 5.42 12.69 -8.58
CA GLU A 7 4.81 13.32 -7.42
C GLU A 7 3.77 12.39 -6.79
N GLY A 8 3.55 12.56 -5.48
CA GLY A 8 2.50 11.83 -4.77
C GLY A 8 2.60 11.94 -3.27
N THR A 9 1.72 11.22 -2.56
CA THR A 9 1.63 11.28 -1.10
C THR A 9 1.68 9.89 -0.46
N GLY A 10 1.76 9.85 0.87
CA GLY A 10 1.84 8.64 1.67
C GLY A 10 0.74 8.55 2.72
N GLN A 11 0.74 7.44 3.45
CA GLN A 11 -0.13 7.21 4.60
C GLN A 11 0.73 7.02 5.84
N ASN A 12 0.28 7.53 6.98
CA ASN A 12 0.86 7.15 8.26
C ASN A 12 0.48 5.69 8.57
N PHE A 13 1.45 4.84 8.91
CA PHE A 13 1.22 3.41 9.20
C PHE A 13 0.36 3.15 10.44
N GLU A 14 0.23 4.13 11.33
CA GLU A 14 -0.68 4.05 12.47
C GLU A 14 -2.14 4.44 12.11
N SER A 15 -2.34 5.07 10.95
CA SER A 15 -3.66 5.47 10.49
C SER A 15 -4.40 4.29 9.85
N PRO A 16 -5.72 4.15 10.07
CA PRO A 16 -6.55 3.21 9.32
C PRO A 16 -6.41 3.34 7.79
N GLY A 17 -6.08 4.53 7.29
CA GLY A 17 -5.86 4.77 5.85
C GLY A 17 -4.68 3.99 5.24
N SER A 18 -3.77 3.45 6.07
CA SER A 18 -2.71 2.56 5.61
C SER A 18 -3.16 1.10 5.40
N CYS A 19 -4.39 0.75 5.81
CA CYS A 19 -4.89 -0.62 5.84
C CYS A 19 -6.12 -0.82 4.92
N LEU A 20 -5.89 -0.82 3.61
CA LEU A 20 -6.95 -1.08 2.62
C LEU A 20 -7.47 -2.53 2.71
N GLU A 21 -8.78 -2.68 2.77
CA GLU A 21 -9.46 -4.00 2.86
C GLU A 21 -9.24 -4.85 1.60
N GLU A 22 -9.25 -4.20 0.44
CA GLU A 22 -8.98 -4.81 -0.85
C GLU A 22 -7.64 -4.37 -1.43
N PHE A 23 -6.87 -5.34 -1.91
CA PHE A 23 -5.61 -5.07 -2.59
C PHE A 23 -5.83 -4.76 -4.07
N TYR A 24 -5.29 -3.62 -4.51
CA TYR A 24 -5.09 -3.26 -5.91
C TYR A 24 -3.63 -2.84 -6.11
N SER A 25 -2.98 -3.26 -7.21
CA SER A 25 -1.58 -2.87 -7.47
C SER A 25 -1.40 -1.34 -7.50
N VAL A 26 -2.38 -0.62 -8.06
CA VAL A 26 -2.47 0.84 -8.12
C VAL A 26 -3.89 1.24 -7.67
N PRO A 27 -4.11 1.60 -6.39
CA PRO A 27 -5.44 1.79 -5.81
C PRO A 27 -6.03 3.20 -6.04
N PHE A 28 -5.68 3.87 -7.14
CA PHE A 28 -6.15 5.23 -7.42
C PHE A 28 -6.23 5.50 -8.93
N ILE A 29 -7.00 6.53 -9.30
CA ILE A 29 -7.15 7.04 -10.67
C ILE A 29 -6.64 8.48 -10.74
N GLU A 30 -6.02 8.88 -11.85
CA GLU A 30 -5.56 10.25 -12.05
C GLU A 30 -6.60 11.05 -12.84
N CYS A 31 -6.98 12.23 -12.36
CA CYS A 31 -7.95 13.12 -13.01
C CYS A 31 -7.30 14.45 -13.37
N HIS A 32 -7.67 15.00 -14.53
CA HIS A 32 -7.15 16.26 -15.07
C HIS A 32 -8.25 17.33 -15.03
N GLY A 33 -7.88 18.61 -14.86
CA GLY A 33 -8.83 19.72 -14.71
C GLY A 33 -9.83 19.92 -15.86
N LYS A 34 -9.60 19.28 -17.02
CA LYS A 34 -10.53 19.22 -18.16
C LYS A 34 -11.68 18.20 -17.99
N GLY A 35 -11.78 17.54 -16.84
CA GLY A 35 -12.84 16.58 -16.53
C GLY A 35 -12.59 15.15 -17.05
N THR A 36 -11.34 14.80 -17.39
CA THR A 36 -10.97 13.44 -17.82
C THR A 36 -10.16 12.73 -16.75
N CYS A 37 -10.43 11.45 -16.53
CA CYS A 37 -9.67 10.61 -15.61
C CYS A 37 -9.16 9.34 -16.31
N ASN A 38 -7.97 8.86 -15.95
CA ASN A 38 -7.41 7.64 -16.52
C ASN A 38 -6.40 6.95 -15.58
N TYR A 39 -6.10 5.70 -15.89
CA TYR A 39 -4.95 4.98 -15.34
C TYR A 39 -3.77 5.13 -16.29
N TYR A 40 -2.64 5.63 -15.77
CA TYR A 40 -1.42 5.79 -16.54
C TYR A 40 -0.36 4.78 -16.09
N ALA A 41 0.52 4.38 -17.01
CA ALA A 41 1.64 3.46 -16.71
C ALA A 41 2.63 4.05 -15.69
N THR A 42 2.61 5.37 -15.51
CA THR A 42 3.40 6.08 -14.50
C THR A 42 2.80 6.01 -13.10
N ASN A 43 1.57 5.50 -12.94
CA ASN A 43 0.92 5.39 -11.64
C ASN A 43 1.47 4.20 -10.87
N HIS A 44 2.00 4.45 -9.68
CA HIS A 44 2.60 3.42 -8.82
C HIS A 44 1.95 3.41 -7.43
N GLY A 45 1.44 2.23 -7.05
CA GLY A 45 1.10 1.90 -5.67
C GLY A 45 2.30 1.28 -4.96
N PHE A 46 2.49 1.66 -3.68
CA PHE A 46 3.54 1.10 -2.83
C PHE A 46 2.90 0.42 -1.64
N TRP A 47 3.41 -0.76 -1.30
CA TRP A 47 2.87 -1.64 -0.27
C TRP A 47 4.00 -2.15 0.61
N LEU A 48 3.74 -2.32 1.91
CA LEU A 48 4.72 -2.93 2.82
C LEU A 48 4.96 -4.39 2.41
N ALA A 49 6.22 -4.80 2.34
CA ALA A 49 6.60 -6.16 1.96
C ALA A 49 6.65 -7.11 3.16
N VAL A 50 6.39 -8.39 2.94
CA VAL A 50 6.62 -9.43 3.96
C VAL A 50 8.11 -9.71 4.10
N VAL A 51 8.67 -9.45 5.29
CA VAL A 51 10.08 -9.71 5.63
C VAL A 51 10.14 -10.74 6.77
N GLY A 52 10.75 -11.89 6.49
CA GLY A 52 10.98 -12.91 7.53
C GLY A 52 12.01 -12.43 8.57
N GLN A 53 11.83 -12.82 9.83
CA GLN A 53 12.66 -12.38 10.97
C GLN A 53 14.16 -12.57 10.72
N GLN A 54 14.55 -13.71 10.16
CA GLN A 54 15.93 -14.06 9.84
C GLN A 54 16.54 -13.26 8.67
N ASN A 55 15.73 -12.50 7.93
CA ASN A 55 16.12 -11.78 6.73
C ASN A 55 16.15 -10.25 6.91
N GLN A 56 15.79 -9.71 8.08
CA GLN A 56 15.70 -8.26 8.32
C GLN A 56 17.00 -7.50 8.05
N PHE A 57 18.15 -8.13 8.33
CA PHE A 57 19.49 -7.54 8.16
C PHE A 57 20.30 -8.22 7.04
N ARG A 58 19.63 -9.02 6.20
CA ARG A 58 20.26 -9.65 5.04
C ARG A 58 19.93 -8.83 3.81
N LYS A 59 20.79 -8.92 2.78
CA LYS A 59 20.51 -8.32 1.47
C LYS A 59 19.17 -8.87 0.96
N PRO A 60 18.17 -8.01 0.67
CA PRO A 60 16.90 -8.47 0.12
C PRO A 60 17.12 -9.18 -1.22
N MET A 61 16.43 -10.30 -1.43
CA MET A 61 16.41 -10.98 -2.72
C MET A 61 15.38 -10.29 -3.62
N PRO A 62 15.80 -9.66 -4.73
CA PRO A 62 14.87 -8.98 -5.63
C PRO A 62 13.92 -9.99 -6.29
N GLN A 63 12.64 -9.62 -6.41
CA GLN A 63 11.63 -10.45 -7.05
C GLN A 63 10.74 -9.57 -7.94
N THR A 64 10.38 -10.09 -9.11
CA THR A 64 9.34 -9.50 -9.96
C THR A 64 8.13 -10.42 -9.93
N LEU A 65 7.04 -9.94 -9.36
CA LEU A 65 5.81 -10.71 -9.21
C LEU A 65 4.82 -10.33 -10.32
N LYS A 66 4.09 -11.33 -10.82
CA LYS A 66 3.01 -11.15 -11.81
C LYS A 66 1.67 -11.51 -11.17
N ALA A 67 0.58 -11.35 -11.93
CA ALA A 67 -0.76 -11.75 -11.52
C ALA A 67 -0.78 -13.16 -10.92
N GLY A 68 -1.53 -13.35 -9.83
CA GLY A 68 -1.59 -14.59 -9.06
C GLY A 68 -0.66 -14.66 -7.85
N GLY A 69 0.54 -14.05 -7.91
CA GLY A 69 1.54 -14.11 -6.82
C GLY A 69 1.75 -12.79 -6.06
N LEU A 70 1.02 -11.73 -6.43
CA LEU A 70 1.23 -10.39 -5.85
C LEU A 70 0.94 -10.35 -4.34
N LYS A 71 -0.13 -11.02 -3.88
CA LYS A 71 -0.57 -10.97 -2.48
C LYS A 71 0.39 -11.67 -1.52
N ASP A 72 1.21 -12.61 -2.00
CA ASP A 72 2.12 -13.41 -1.17
C ASP A 72 3.25 -12.60 -0.53
N ARG A 73 3.56 -11.44 -1.11
CA ARG A 73 4.62 -10.55 -0.63
C ARG A 73 4.11 -9.26 -0.01
N ILE A 74 2.80 -9.10 0.14
CA ILE A 74 2.19 -7.88 0.69
C ILE A 74 1.85 -8.10 2.17
N SER A 75 2.34 -7.19 3.02
CA SER A 75 2.05 -7.21 4.45
C SER A 75 0.55 -7.11 4.70
N ARG A 76 0.10 -7.77 5.76
CA ARG A 76 -1.27 -7.67 6.26
C ARG A 76 -1.34 -6.69 7.42
N CYS A 77 -2.52 -6.17 7.67
CA CYS A 77 -2.79 -5.19 8.70
C CYS A 77 -4.20 -5.43 9.26
N GLN A 78 -4.47 -4.86 10.42
CA GLN A 78 -5.78 -4.86 11.04
C GLN A 78 -6.00 -3.50 11.69
N VAL A 79 -7.16 -2.90 11.43
CA VAL A 79 -7.59 -1.67 12.10
C VAL A 79 -8.25 -2.05 13.43
N CYS A 80 -7.79 -1.45 14.51
CA CYS A 80 -8.24 -1.75 15.86
C CYS A 80 -8.74 -0.47 16.53
N GLN A 81 -9.75 -0.60 17.41
CA GLN A 81 -10.23 0.49 18.24
C GLN A 81 -10.10 0.09 19.72
N LYS A 82 -9.58 0.99 20.55
CA LYS A 82 -9.53 0.76 22.01
C LYS A 82 -10.96 0.74 22.56
N SER A 83 -11.34 -0.34 23.23
CA SER A 83 -12.57 -0.39 24.02
C SER A 83 -12.47 0.60 25.18
N ARG A 84 -13.46 1.50 25.32
CA ARG A 84 -13.57 2.33 26.53
C ARG A 84 -13.88 1.41 27.71
N GLN A 85 -12.95 1.29 28.66
CA GLN A 85 -13.26 0.82 30.00
C GLN A 85 -14.13 1.90 30.64
N ILE A 86 -15.44 1.72 30.60
CA ILE A 86 -16.33 2.31 31.61
C ILE A 86 -16.11 1.42 32.84
N TRP A 87 -15.83 2.03 33.99
CA TRP A 87 -15.39 1.42 35.27
C TRP A 87 -13.86 1.34 35.50
N GLN A 88 -13.23 2.51 35.60
CA GLN A 88 -12.29 2.83 36.69
C GLN A 88 -12.77 4.11 37.37
#